data_AF-A0AA45AN06-F1
#
_entry.id   AF-A0AA45AN06-F1
#
_cell.length_a   1.000
_cell.length_b   1.000
_cell.length_c   1.000
_cell.angle_alpha   90.00
_cell.angle_beta   90.00
_cell.angle_gamma   90.00
#
_symmetry.space_group_name_H-M   'P 1'
#
loop_
_entity.id
_entity.type
_entity.pdbx_description
1 polymer ?
#
loop_
_entity_poly.entity_id
_entity_poly.type
_entity_poly.pdbx_seq_one_letter_code
_entity_poly.pdbx_strand_id
1 'polypeptide(L)'
;MWSRQILVLITALGLASSSLFQRNANTDLSLSLPLSVTNASPAQTISSRTTLRILCVGDSVTVGHGSKDLNGYRSDLSERLSRSNEIEFVGTEHVGAMRDGYFAAWNGKTIQFLAEHIGPSLEQEPNLILLHAGTNDMASVERIAKEGNDPAAAAGRLGDLLDLMIRACPDAVIIVAVILGSCQTDRVARTAEYQALIPDVVRRRLDDGYKVLAADFSAMPQSFLRGDCIHPSMDGYKEMGRYWYDFITQVPAAWWLPAPSAVDPGRGGQRVDVQSSGGSLRPTAWFLPVLAWLMLG
;
A
#
# COMPACT_ATOMS: atom_id res chain seq x y z
N MET A 1 -37.45 79.59 -23.23
CA MET A 1 -37.22 79.83 -21.78
C MET A 1 -37.57 78.53 -21.05
N TRP A 2 -36.77 77.76 -20.31
CA TRP A 2 -35.40 77.72 -19.77
C TRP A 2 -34.96 76.23 -19.88
N SER A 3 -33.77 75.88 -20.39
CA SER A 3 -32.44 75.83 -19.75
C SER A 3 -32.17 74.63 -18.82
N ARG A 4 -31.17 73.84 -19.26
CA ARG A 4 -30.10 73.13 -18.52
C ARG A 4 -30.23 71.64 -18.15
N GLN A 5 -29.35 70.93 -18.85
CA GLN A 5 -28.71 69.63 -18.61
C GLN A 5 -28.24 69.41 -17.17
N ILE A 6 -28.31 68.16 -16.69
CA ILE A 6 -27.20 67.53 -15.94
C ILE A 6 -27.04 66.08 -16.42
N LEU A 7 -25.81 65.82 -16.86
CA LEU A 7 -25.21 64.54 -17.22
C LEU A 7 -24.79 63.81 -15.94
N VAL A 8 -25.13 62.53 -15.79
CA VAL A 8 -24.43 61.64 -14.86
C VAL A 8 -23.99 60.41 -15.65
N LEU A 9 -22.68 60.38 -15.96
CA LEU A 9 -21.96 59.17 -16.33
C LEU A 9 -21.84 58.29 -15.09
N ILE A 10 -22.28 57.03 -15.19
CA ILE A 10 -21.68 55.95 -14.41
C ILE A 10 -21.36 54.81 -15.38
N THR A 11 -20.09 54.73 -15.72
CA THR A 11 -19.43 53.53 -16.25
C THR A 11 -19.36 52.46 -15.16
N ALA A 12 -19.86 51.26 -15.44
CA ALA A 12 -19.32 50.04 -14.84
C ALA A 12 -19.52 48.87 -15.82
N LEU A 13 -18.41 48.50 -16.47
CA LEU A 13 -18.24 47.20 -17.09
C LEU A 13 -18.42 46.11 -16.03
N GLY A 14 -19.18 45.08 -16.36
CA GLY A 14 -19.33 43.87 -15.55
C GLY A 14 -20.00 42.77 -16.35
N LEU A 15 -19.33 42.31 -17.41
CA LEU A 15 -19.68 41.03 -18.03
C LEU A 15 -19.27 39.91 -17.06
N ALA A 16 -20.16 39.55 -16.13
CA ALA A 16 -20.09 38.25 -15.50
C ALA A 16 -20.65 37.24 -16.49
N SER A 17 -19.77 36.71 -17.35
CA SER A 17 -20.02 35.45 -18.03
C SER A 17 -20.19 34.38 -16.97
N SER A 18 -21.44 34.06 -16.62
CA SER A 18 -21.78 32.84 -15.92
C SER A 18 -21.48 31.69 -16.88
N SER A 19 -20.22 31.25 -16.90
CA SER A 19 -19.87 29.96 -17.43
C SER A 19 -20.61 28.94 -16.58
N LEU A 20 -21.75 28.49 -17.09
CA LEU A 20 -22.37 27.25 -16.69
C LEU A 20 -21.30 26.18 -16.90
N PHE A 21 -20.55 25.88 -15.85
CA PHE A 21 -19.85 24.62 -15.72
C PHE A 21 -20.94 23.56 -15.76
N GLN A 22 -21.19 23.05 -16.95
CA GLN A 22 -21.89 21.82 -17.16
C GLN A 22 -21.01 20.75 -16.50
N ARG A 23 -21.24 20.52 -15.21
CA ARG A 23 -20.67 19.37 -14.50
C ARG A 23 -21.09 18.15 -15.32
N ASN A 24 -20.14 17.56 -16.02
CA ASN A 24 -20.33 16.25 -16.62
C ASN A 24 -20.79 15.32 -15.50
N ALA A 25 -22.02 14.83 -15.61
CA ALA A 25 -22.69 13.98 -14.64
C ALA A 25 -22.15 12.54 -14.67
N ASN A 26 -20.82 12.37 -14.67
CA ASN A 26 -20.13 11.08 -14.76
C ASN A 26 -18.94 10.98 -13.79
N THR A 27 -19.02 11.43 -12.53
CA THR A 27 -18.02 11.09 -11.49
C THR A 27 -18.54 11.39 -10.08
N ASP A 28 -19.63 10.75 -9.63
CA ASP A 28 -19.92 10.71 -8.18
C ASP A 28 -20.69 9.43 -7.83
N LEU A 29 -20.08 8.27 -8.11
CA LEU A 29 -20.37 7.10 -7.29
C LEU A 29 -19.57 7.31 -6.02
N SER A 30 -20.22 7.79 -4.96
CA SER A 30 -19.62 7.79 -3.61
C SER A 30 -19.12 6.37 -3.34
N LEU A 31 -17.80 6.17 -3.32
CA LEU A 31 -17.21 4.87 -3.05
C LEU A 31 -17.67 4.42 -1.65
N SER A 32 -18.42 3.32 -1.60
CA SER A 32 -18.75 2.70 -0.33
C SER A 32 -17.48 2.09 0.25
N LEU A 33 -17.01 2.64 1.37
CA LEU A 33 -15.89 2.09 2.11
C LEU A 33 -16.38 1.31 3.35
N PRO A 34 -15.84 0.10 3.59
CA PRO A 34 -14.80 -0.58 2.81
C PRO A 34 -15.34 -1.19 1.51
N LEU A 35 -14.46 -1.35 0.51
CA LEU A 35 -14.73 -2.12 -0.70
C LEU A 35 -15.03 -3.57 -0.33
N SER A 36 -15.99 -4.18 -1.01
CA SER A 36 -16.35 -5.59 -0.88
C SER A 36 -15.84 -6.38 -2.08
N VAL A 37 -15.56 -7.68 -1.89
CA VAL A 37 -15.09 -8.53 -2.99
C VAL A 37 -16.19 -8.75 -4.02
N THR A 38 -15.84 -8.60 -5.30
CA THR A 38 -16.77 -8.69 -6.45
C THR A 38 -16.54 -9.90 -7.36
N ASN A 39 -15.45 -10.64 -7.14
CA ASN A 39 -14.97 -11.75 -7.98
C ASN A 39 -14.56 -11.31 -9.40
N ALA A 40 -13.68 -10.32 -9.47
CA ALA A 40 -13.10 -9.80 -10.70
C ALA A 40 -12.41 -10.87 -11.55
N SER A 41 -12.48 -10.70 -12.87
CA SER A 41 -11.79 -11.57 -13.83
C SER A 41 -10.27 -11.39 -13.73
N PRO A 42 -9.46 -12.47 -13.63
CA PRO A 42 -7.99 -12.39 -13.44
C PRO A 42 -7.18 -11.76 -14.58
N ALA A 43 -7.80 -11.28 -15.66
CA ALA A 43 -7.13 -10.76 -16.85
C ALA A 43 -7.54 -9.31 -17.17
N GLN A 44 -7.94 -8.55 -16.15
CA GLN A 44 -8.26 -7.15 -16.30
C GLN A 44 -6.98 -6.31 -16.37
N THR A 45 -6.88 -5.48 -17.41
CA THR A 45 -5.91 -4.39 -17.47
C THR A 45 -6.37 -3.28 -16.53
N ILE A 46 -5.56 -3.01 -15.51
CA ILE A 46 -5.77 -1.98 -14.49
C ILE A 46 -5.21 -0.64 -14.99
N SER A 47 -3.98 -0.65 -15.51
CA SER A 47 -3.40 0.51 -16.18
C SER A 47 -2.68 0.08 -17.46
N SER A 48 -3.17 0.55 -18.61
CA SER A 48 -2.66 0.16 -19.93
C SER A 48 -1.37 0.88 -20.35
N ARG A 49 -0.90 1.85 -19.57
CA ARG A 49 0.27 2.70 -19.89
C ARG A 49 1.17 2.97 -18.70
N THR A 50 1.01 2.22 -17.60
CA THR A 50 1.75 2.45 -16.37
C THR A 50 2.12 1.14 -15.73
N THR A 51 3.41 0.96 -15.46
CA THR A 51 3.91 -0.10 -14.59
C THR A 51 3.34 0.11 -13.19
N LEU A 52 2.68 -0.90 -12.63
CA LEU A 52 2.25 -0.89 -11.24
C LEU A 52 3.50 -1.13 -10.37
N ARG A 53 4.00 -0.07 -9.74
CA ARG A 53 5.08 -0.15 -8.77
C ARG A 53 4.49 -0.33 -7.38
N ILE A 54 4.48 -1.58 -6.93
CA ILE A 54 3.70 -2.09 -5.82
C ILE A 54 4.57 -2.20 -4.58
N LEU A 55 4.26 -1.44 -3.54
CA LEU A 55 4.81 -1.62 -2.21
C LEU A 55 3.80 -2.39 -1.34
N CYS A 56 4.12 -3.65 -1.00
CA CYS A 56 3.35 -4.41 -0.02
C CYS A 56 3.86 -4.12 1.39
N VAL A 57 3.01 -3.55 2.24
CA VAL A 57 3.34 -3.13 3.60
C VAL A 57 2.56 -3.95 4.61
N GLY A 58 3.20 -4.36 5.69
CA GLY A 58 2.46 -5.00 6.77
C GLY A 58 3.31 -5.72 7.81
N ASP A 59 2.72 -6.78 8.33
CA ASP A 59 3.31 -7.62 9.36
C ASP A 59 3.62 -9.04 8.84
N SER A 60 3.58 -10.04 9.73
CA SER A 60 3.83 -11.45 9.37
C SER A 60 2.88 -11.98 8.30
N VAL A 61 1.67 -11.44 8.18
CA VAL A 61 0.74 -11.79 7.10
C VAL A 61 1.30 -11.36 5.74
N THR A 62 1.85 -10.15 5.62
CA THR A 62 2.49 -9.69 4.37
C THR A 62 3.83 -10.37 4.11
N VAL A 63 4.60 -10.67 5.17
CA VAL A 63 5.80 -11.52 5.05
C VAL A 63 5.45 -12.88 4.46
N GLY A 64 4.25 -13.41 4.74
CA GLY A 64 3.85 -14.75 4.31
C GLY A 64 4.23 -15.82 5.33
N HIS A 65 4.23 -15.48 6.62
CA HIS A 65 4.56 -16.41 7.69
C HIS A 65 3.69 -17.67 7.58
N GLY A 66 4.36 -18.83 7.59
CA GLY A 66 3.71 -20.13 7.47
C GLY A 66 3.35 -20.55 6.04
N SER A 67 3.57 -19.73 5.00
CA SER A 67 3.54 -20.23 3.62
C SER A 67 4.81 -21.06 3.34
N LYS A 68 4.71 -22.04 2.44
CA LYS A 68 5.83 -22.96 2.13
C LYS A 68 7.06 -22.22 1.57
N ASP A 69 6.81 -21.15 0.84
CA ASP A 69 7.76 -20.38 0.06
C ASP A 69 8.06 -19.00 0.67
N LEU A 70 7.44 -18.65 1.79
CA LEU A 70 7.46 -17.32 2.41
C LEU A 70 7.11 -16.18 1.45
N ASN A 71 6.30 -16.46 0.42
CA ASN A 71 5.79 -15.44 -0.48
C ASN A 71 4.43 -14.89 -0.01
N GLY A 72 3.72 -15.62 0.86
CA GLY A 72 2.38 -15.27 1.29
C GLY A 72 1.43 -15.04 0.10
N TYR A 73 0.63 -13.98 0.17
CA TYR A 73 -0.29 -13.62 -0.91
C TYR A 73 0.40 -13.00 -2.13
N ARG A 74 1.65 -12.52 -2.00
CA ARG A 74 2.34 -11.73 -3.04
C ARG A 74 2.55 -12.53 -4.33
N SER A 75 2.75 -13.85 -4.20
CA SER A 75 2.90 -14.76 -5.35
C SER A 75 1.62 -14.85 -6.21
N ASP A 76 0.48 -15.15 -5.59
CA ASP A 76 -0.81 -15.26 -6.30
C ASP A 76 -1.25 -13.89 -6.87
N LEU A 77 -1.02 -12.81 -6.11
CA LEU A 77 -1.25 -11.45 -6.60
C LEU A 77 -0.40 -11.14 -7.85
N SER A 78 0.90 -11.45 -7.80
CA SER A 78 1.82 -11.25 -8.92
C SER A 78 1.39 -12.01 -10.16
N GLU A 79 1.00 -13.29 -10.01
CA GLU A 79 0.53 -14.13 -11.11
C GLU A 79 -0.71 -13.53 -11.78
N ARG A 80 -1.67 -13.02 -11.00
CA ARG A 80 -2.89 -12.42 -11.53
C ARG A 80 -2.62 -11.10 -12.24
N LEU A 81 -1.88 -10.19 -11.61
CA LEU A 81 -1.61 -8.87 -12.19
C LEU A 81 -0.79 -8.96 -13.47
N SER A 82 0.25 -9.81 -13.50
CA SER A 82 1.18 -9.95 -14.62
C SER A 82 0.54 -10.48 -15.91
N ARG A 83 -0.68 -11.02 -15.86
CA ARG A 83 -1.40 -11.50 -17.05
C ARG A 83 -1.79 -10.38 -18.01
N SER A 84 -1.95 -9.15 -17.51
CA SER A 84 -2.47 -8.03 -18.32
C SER A 84 -1.91 -6.67 -17.91
N ASN A 85 -0.94 -6.63 -17.00
CA ASN A 85 -0.31 -5.43 -16.46
C ASN A 85 1.20 -5.64 -16.34
N GLU A 86 1.96 -4.57 -16.53
CA GLU A 86 3.37 -4.53 -16.14
C GLU A 86 3.46 -4.22 -14.65
N ILE A 87 4.25 -4.98 -13.90
CA ILE A 87 4.36 -4.82 -12.44
C ILE A 87 5.81 -4.84 -11.98
N GLU A 88 6.08 -4.11 -10.90
CA GLU A 88 7.34 -4.07 -10.18
C GLU A 88 7.02 -4.08 -8.69
N PHE A 89 7.50 -5.08 -7.94
CA PHE A 89 7.40 -5.05 -6.48
C PHE A 89 8.63 -4.31 -5.91
N VAL A 90 8.39 -3.37 -5.01
CA VAL A 90 9.43 -2.54 -4.37
C VAL A 90 9.40 -2.69 -2.86
N GLY A 91 10.49 -2.25 -2.22
CA GLY A 91 10.68 -2.32 -0.78
C GLY A 91 12.10 -2.71 -0.40
N THR A 92 12.40 -2.70 0.89
CA THR A 92 13.73 -3.05 1.40
C THR A 92 13.85 -4.48 1.89
N GLU A 93 12.74 -5.13 2.18
CA GLU A 93 12.72 -6.52 2.62
C GLU A 93 12.64 -7.45 1.41
N HIS A 94 13.40 -8.54 1.46
CA HIS A 94 13.36 -9.59 0.45
C HIS A 94 13.54 -10.95 1.11
N VAL A 95 12.46 -11.73 1.12
CA VAL A 95 12.44 -13.09 1.65
C VAL A 95 11.49 -13.94 0.81
N GLY A 96 11.74 -15.25 0.80
CA GLY A 96 10.96 -16.22 0.06
C GLY A 96 11.54 -16.59 -1.31
N ALA A 97 10.74 -17.28 -2.12
CA ALA A 97 11.16 -17.82 -3.41
C ALA A 97 10.73 -16.98 -4.62
N MET A 98 9.93 -15.94 -4.41
CA MET A 98 9.47 -15.06 -5.47
C MET A 98 10.63 -14.22 -6.03
N ARG A 99 10.81 -14.26 -7.35
CA ARG A 99 11.81 -13.42 -8.04
C ARG A 99 11.38 -11.96 -7.95
N ASP A 100 12.32 -11.09 -7.57
CA ASP A 100 12.10 -9.65 -7.38
C ASP A 100 10.91 -9.34 -6.45
N GLY A 101 10.66 -10.23 -5.48
CA GLY A 101 9.52 -10.15 -4.56
C GLY A 101 9.76 -9.24 -3.37
N TYR A 102 10.21 -8.00 -3.61
CA TYR A 102 10.49 -7.01 -2.56
C TYR A 102 9.21 -6.51 -1.87
N PHE A 103 9.33 -6.10 -0.60
CA PHE A 103 8.22 -5.61 0.22
C PHE A 103 8.72 -4.79 1.44
N ALA A 104 7.80 -4.28 2.26
CA ALA A 104 8.09 -3.58 3.52
C ALA A 104 7.23 -4.12 4.66
N ALA A 105 7.59 -5.31 5.15
CA ALA A 105 6.83 -5.97 6.21
C ALA A 105 7.72 -6.72 7.18
N TRP A 106 7.30 -6.76 8.43
CA TRP A 106 8.12 -7.28 9.51
C TRP A 106 7.32 -8.18 10.46
N ASN A 107 7.82 -9.39 10.70
CA ASN A 107 7.16 -10.37 11.54
C ASN A 107 6.94 -9.84 12.97
N GLY A 108 5.70 -9.95 13.46
CA GLY A 108 5.36 -9.61 14.84
C GLY A 108 5.45 -8.11 15.17
N LYS A 109 5.40 -7.22 14.16
CA LYS A 109 5.52 -5.78 14.34
C LYS A 109 4.16 -5.07 14.28
N THR A 110 4.03 -4.05 15.11
CA THR A 110 2.86 -3.18 15.24
C THR A 110 2.91 -2.04 14.23
N ILE A 111 1.80 -1.33 14.09
CA ILE A 111 1.68 -0.16 13.19
C ILE A 111 2.76 0.90 13.49
N GLN A 112 3.08 1.12 14.78
CA GLN A 112 4.12 2.07 15.19
C GLN A 112 5.48 1.71 14.59
N PHE A 113 5.88 0.44 14.71
CA PHE A 113 7.15 -0.02 14.15
C PHE A 113 7.18 0.15 12.63
N LEU A 114 6.08 -0.13 11.94
CA LEU A 114 5.97 0.10 10.49
C LEU A 114 6.22 1.58 10.15
N ALA A 115 5.59 2.51 10.87
CA ALA A 115 5.78 3.95 10.65
C ALA A 115 7.24 4.40 10.81
N GLU A 116 7.96 3.78 11.77
CA GLU A 116 9.37 4.09 12.03
C GLU A 116 10.34 3.53 10.97
N HIS A 117 9.95 2.49 10.23
CA HIS A 117 10.87 1.73 9.37
C HIS A 117 10.52 1.79 7.87
N ILE A 118 9.34 2.28 7.50
CA ILE A 118 8.88 2.26 6.10
C ILE A 118 9.60 3.28 5.19
N GLY A 119 10.22 4.32 5.74
CA GLY A 119 10.81 5.44 4.99
C GLY A 119 11.65 5.02 3.76
N PRO A 120 12.69 4.18 3.92
CA PRO A 120 13.52 3.73 2.80
C PRO A 120 12.77 2.97 1.69
N SER A 121 11.64 2.34 2.01
CA SER A 121 10.81 1.69 1.00
C SER A 121 9.93 2.69 0.22
N LEU A 122 9.56 3.81 0.84
CA LEU A 122 8.80 4.89 0.19
C LEU A 122 9.68 5.73 -0.75
N GLU A 123 10.98 5.81 -0.49
CA GLU A 123 11.97 6.44 -1.38
C GLU A 123 12.06 5.77 -2.76
N GLN A 124 11.54 4.54 -2.91
CA GLN A 124 11.44 3.84 -4.19
C GLN A 124 10.22 4.29 -5.03
N GLU A 125 9.47 5.29 -4.54
CA GLU A 125 8.34 5.94 -5.23
C GLU A 125 7.26 4.97 -5.74
N PRO A 126 6.69 4.09 -4.89
CA PRO A 126 5.57 3.26 -5.31
C PRO A 126 4.38 4.10 -5.76
N ASN A 127 3.67 3.65 -6.79
CA ASN A 127 2.39 4.24 -7.22
C ASN A 127 1.17 3.43 -6.70
N LEU A 128 1.42 2.26 -6.12
CA LEU A 128 0.44 1.43 -5.43
C LEU A 128 1.02 0.94 -4.10
N ILE A 129 0.37 1.25 -2.99
CA ILE A 129 0.71 0.77 -1.65
C ILE A 129 -0.42 -0.11 -1.14
N LEU A 130 -0.11 -1.35 -0.78
CA LEU A 130 -1.05 -2.30 -0.19
C LEU A 130 -0.71 -2.47 1.28
N LEU A 131 -1.56 -1.99 2.19
CA LEU A 131 -1.29 -1.97 3.62
C LEU A 131 -2.17 -2.97 4.36
N HIS A 132 -1.56 -3.95 5.03
CA HIS A 132 -2.21 -4.82 6.00
C HIS A 132 -1.50 -4.73 7.37
N ALA A 133 -2.04 -3.93 8.29
CA ALA A 133 -1.40 -3.64 9.57
C ALA A 133 -2.41 -3.52 10.73
N GLY A 134 -1.97 -3.93 11.92
CA GLY A 134 -2.74 -3.89 13.16
C GLY A 134 -3.00 -5.26 13.79
N THR A 135 -2.63 -6.37 13.13
CA THR A 135 -2.77 -7.73 13.66
C THR A 135 -2.05 -7.89 15.01
N ASN A 136 -0.85 -7.32 15.11
CA ASN A 136 -0.01 -7.39 16.29
C ASN A 136 -0.42 -6.39 17.38
N ASP A 137 -0.95 -5.23 17.00
CA ASP A 137 -1.55 -4.28 17.95
C ASP A 137 -2.67 -4.95 18.74
N MET A 138 -3.44 -5.87 18.14
CA MET A 138 -4.53 -6.57 18.84
C MET A 138 -4.07 -7.71 19.75
N ALA A 139 -2.78 -8.03 19.78
CA ALA A 139 -2.25 -9.11 20.61
C ALA A 139 -2.47 -8.82 22.11
N SER A 140 -2.80 -9.86 22.88
CA SER A 140 -2.82 -9.78 24.35
C SER A 140 -1.41 -9.70 24.94
N VAL A 141 -0.41 -10.15 24.19
CA VAL A 141 0.97 -10.26 24.64
C VAL A 141 1.68 -8.92 24.45
N GLU A 142 2.01 -8.26 25.56
CA GLU A 142 2.66 -6.93 25.59
C GLU A 142 3.97 -6.87 24.79
N ARG A 143 4.78 -7.93 24.78
CA ARG A 143 6.02 -7.98 23.97
C ARG A 143 5.76 -7.90 22.46
N ILE A 144 4.52 -8.18 22.03
CA ILE A 144 4.05 -8.07 20.64
C ILE A 144 3.34 -6.72 20.47
N ALA A 145 2.31 -6.45 21.27
CA ALA A 145 1.56 -5.18 21.28
C ALA A 145 2.30 -4.12 22.12
N LYS A 146 3.49 -3.70 21.66
CA LYS A 146 4.43 -2.86 22.41
C LYS A 146 3.85 -1.51 22.83
N GLU A 147 2.98 -0.93 22.01
CA GLU A 147 2.31 0.35 22.25
C GLU A 147 0.96 0.16 22.98
N GLY A 148 0.70 -1.03 23.51
CA GLY A 148 -0.58 -1.45 24.04
C GLY A 148 -1.54 -1.96 22.95
N ASN A 149 -2.65 -2.54 23.39
CA ASN A 149 -3.60 -3.22 22.52
C ASN A 149 -4.98 -2.55 22.45
N ASP A 150 -5.06 -1.26 22.78
CA ASP A 150 -6.27 -0.46 22.60
C ASP A 150 -6.58 -0.27 21.09
N PRO A 151 -7.75 -0.74 20.60
CA PRO A 151 -8.18 -0.57 19.21
C PRO A 151 -8.22 0.87 18.73
N ALA A 152 -8.65 1.81 19.58
CA ALA A 152 -8.74 3.22 19.20
C ALA A 152 -7.35 3.85 19.03
N ALA A 153 -6.42 3.59 19.95
CA ALA A 153 -5.03 4.01 19.81
C ALA A 153 -4.35 3.40 18.58
N ALA A 154 -4.61 2.11 18.27
CA ALA A 154 -4.10 1.47 17.06
C ALA A 154 -4.66 2.12 15.78
N ALA A 155 -5.95 2.48 15.76
CA ALA A 155 -6.56 3.21 14.66
C ALA A 155 -5.97 4.62 14.48
N GLY A 156 -5.60 5.28 15.58
CA GLY A 156 -4.84 6.53 15.55
C GLY A 156 -3.48 6.36 14.85
N ARG A 157 -2.69 5.37 15.28
CA ARG A 157 -1.41 5.04 14.65
C ARG A 157 -1.54 4.67 13.17
N LEU A 158 -2.64 4.01 12.77
CA LEU A 158 -2.91 3.74 11.37
C LEU A 158 -3.09 5.04 10.58
N GLY A 159 -3.83 6.01 11.13
CA GLY A 159 -3.97 7.33 10.54
C GLY A 159 -2.61 8.02 10.33
N ASP A 160 -1.75 8.01 11.35
CA ASP A 160 -0.40 8.61 11.27
C ASP A 160 0.48 7.92 10.22
N LEU A 161 0.40 6.59 10.10
CA LEU A 161 1.10 5.81 9.08
C LEU A 161 0.61 6.17 7.67
N LEU A 162 -0.70 6.34 7.47
CA LEU A 162 -1.25 6.79 6.19
C LEU A 162 -0.77 8.19 5.84
N ASP A 163 -0.77 9.12 6.79
CA ASP A 163 -0.31 10.49 6.57
C ASP A 163 1.18 10.55 6.24
N LEU A 164 1.98 9.61 6.76
CA LEU A 164 3.37 9.43 6.37
C LEU A 164 3.50 8.93 4.92
N MET A 165 2.76 7.89 4.53
CA MET A 165 2.78 7.36 3.16
C MET A 165 2.30 8.38 2.13
N ILE A 166 1.21 9.10 2.44
CA ILE A 166 0.64 10.14 1.59
C ILE A 166 1.65 11.27 1.36
N ARG A 167 2.34 11.71 2.41
CA ARG A 167 3.37 12.77 2.27
C ARG A 167 4.56 12.32 1.44
N ALA A 168 4.97 11.07 1.58
CA ALA A 168 6.12 10.53 0.85
C ALA A 168 5.79 10.22 -0.62
N CYS A 169 4.58 9.72 -0.89
CA CYS A 169 4.14 9.28 -2.21
C CYS A 169 2.74 9.87 -2.52
N PRO A 170 2.65 11.20 -2.78
CA PRO A 170 1.36 11.90 -2.89
C PRO A 170 0.50 11.44 -4.08
N ASP A 171 1.12 10.87 -5.11
CA ASP A 171 0.43 10.35 -6.29
C ASP A 171 -0.03 8.90 -6.16
N ALA A 172 0.44 8.19 -5.13
CA ALA A 172 0.18 6.77 -4.93
C ALA A 172 -1.27 6.49 -4.58
N VAL A 173 -1.79 5.37 -5.08
CA VAL A 173 -3.01 4.77 -4.56
C VAL A 173 -2.65 3.93 -3.34
N ILE A 174 -3.31 4.14 -2.21
CA ILE A 174 -3.13 3.36 -0.99
C ILE A 174 -4.40 2.55 -0.73
N ILE A 175 -4.28 1.22 -0.70
CA ILE A 175 -5.39 0.33 -0.32
C ILE A 175 -5.07 -0.28 1.05
N VAL A 176 -5.93 0.01 2.02
CA VAL A 176 -5.80 -0.40 3.42
C VAL A 176 -6.74 -1.57 3.68
N ALA A 177 -6.19 -2.71 4.09
CA ALA A 177 -6.98 -3.84 4.51
C ALA A 177 -7.67 -3.54 5.85
N VAL A 178 -8.99 -3.70 5.90
CA VAL A 178 -9.68 -4.05 7.14
C VAL A 178 -9.20 -5.45 7.51
N ILE A 179 -8.28 -5.55 8.47
CA ILE A 179 -7.45 -6.75 8.69
C ILE A 179 -8.26 -8.05 8.82
N LEU A 180 -7.60 -9.18 8.56
CA LEU A 180 -8.18 -10.51 8.77
C LEU A 180 -8.73 -10.68 10.19
N GLY A 181 -9.83 -11.42 10.30
CA GLY A 181 -10.34 -11.88 11.60
C GLY A 181 -9.39 -12.88 12.27
N SER A 182 -9.54 -13.06 13.58
CA SER A 182 -8.80 -14.07 14.34
C SER A 182 -9.77 -14.98 15.11
N CYS A 183 -9.41 -16.26 15.26
CA CYS A 183 -10.09 -17.19 16.17
C CYS A 183 -9.39 -17.35 17.54
N GLN A 184 -8.40 -16.51 17.87
CA GLN A 184 -7.83 -16.47 19.21
C GLN A 184 -8.78 -15.70 20.14
N THR A 185 -9.37 -16.42 21.09
CA THR A 185 -10.43 -15.91 22.00
C THR A 185 -10.03 -14.64 22.73
N ASP A 186 -8.75 -14.50 23.06
CA ASP A 186 -8.21 -13.38 23.82
C ASP A 186 -8.11 -12.07 23.02
N ARG A 187 -8.23 -12.09 21.69
CA ARG A 187 -8.16 -10.89 20.83
C ARG A 187 -9.39 -10.63 19.94
N VAL A 188 -10.30 -11.60 19.77
CA VAL A 188 -11.46 -11.47 18.85
C VAL A 188 -12.20 -10.14 19.01
N ALA A 189 -12.53 -9.76 20.25
CA ALA A 189 -13.27 -8.54 20.53
C ALA A 189 -12.48 -7.28 20.10
N ARG A 190 -11.18 -7.22 20.41
CA ARG A 190 -10.32 -6.09 20.04
C ARG A 190 -10.12 -6.01 18.52
N THR A 191 -9.93 -7.16 17.87
CA THR A 191 -9.86 -7.24 16.40
C THR A 191 -11.13 -6.71 15.75
N ALA A 192 -12.31 -7.10 16.23
CA ALA A 192 -13.58 -6.62 15.70
C ALA A 192 -13.76 -5.11 15.90
N GLU A 193 -13.38 -4.58 17.07
CA GLU A 193 -13.41 -3.14 17.34
C GLU A 193 -12.47 -2.37 16.43
N TYR A 194 -11.23 -2.83 16.26
CA TYR A 194 -10.26 -2.20 15.36
C TYR A 194 -10.73 -2.24 13.90
N GLN A 195 -11.25 -3.38 13.43
CA GLN A 195 -11.83 -3.52 12.09
C GLN A 195 -12.93 -2.47 11.82
N ALA A 196 -13.79 -2.21 12.80
CA ALA A 196 -14.87 -1.22 12.67
C ALA A 196 -14.36 0.22 12.54
N LEU A 197 -13.16 0.53 13.04
CA LEU A 197 -12.57 1.88 13.01
C LEU A 197 -11.83 2.20 11.71
N ILE A 198 -11.28 1.19 11.03
CA ILE A 198 -10.45 1.36 9.82
C ILE A 198 -11.16 2.15 8.71
N PRO A 199 -12.44 1.86 8.36
CA PRO A 199 -13.13 2.59 7.30
C PRO A 199 -13.21 4.10 7.55
N ASP A 200 -13.42 4.52 8.81
CA ASP A 200 -13.50 5.94 9.18
C ASP A 200 -12.13 6.61 9.15
N VAL A 201 -11.06 5.90 9.55
CA VAL A 201 -9.68 6.40 9.43
C VAL A 201 -9.34 6.71 7.97
N VAL A 202 -9.69 5.79 7.07
CA VAL A 202 -9.46 5.94 5.63
C VAL A 202 -10.36 7.02 5.03
N ARG A 203 -11.66 7.02 5.37
CA ARG A 203 -12.63 7.94 4.78
C ARG A 203 -12.26 9.41 4.99
N ARG A 204 -11.72 9.76 6.17
CA ARG A 204 -11.21 11.12 6.43
C ARG A 204 -10.15 11.55 5.39
N ARG A 205 -9.19 10.68 5.05
CA ARG A 205 -8.17 10.99 4.02
C ARG A 205 -8.76 11.00 2.61
N LEU A 206 -9.71 10.13 2.33
CA LEU A 206 -10.42 10.13 1.04
C LEU A 206 -11.21 11.45 0.85
N ASP A 207 -11.91 11.90 1.88
CA ASP A 207 -12.68 13.15 1.87
C ASP A 207 -11.77 14.39 1.74
N ASP A 208 -10.52 14.29 2.23
CA ASP A 208 -9.45 15.28 2.02
C ASP A 208 -8.85 15.26 0.59
N GLY A 209 -9.31 14.34 -0.27
CA GLY A 209 -8.90 14.25 -1.68
C GLY A 209 -7.73 13.31 -1.96
N TYR A 210 -7.25 12.57 -0.96
CA TYR A 210 -6.18 11.58 -1.16
C TYR A 210 -6.72 10.27 -1.75
N LYS A 211 -5.87 9.57 -2.50
CA LYS A 211 -6.20 8.32 -3.20
C LYS A 211 -6.13 7.11 -2.25
N VAL A 212 -6.94 7.10 -1.21
CA VAL A 212 -6.94 6.04 -0.18
C VAL A 212 -8.26 5.29 -0.16
N LEU A 213 -8.20 3.96 -0.14
CA LEU A 213 -9.37 3.07 -0.08
C LEU A 213 -9.22 2.06 1.04
N ALA A 214 -10.34 1.69 1.68
CA ALA A 214 -10.40 0.58 2.62
C ALA A 214 -10.93 -0.66 1.89
N ALA A 215 -10.35 -1.83 2.16
CA ALA A 215 -10.68 -3.10 1.52
C ALA A 215 -11.07 -4.14 2.58
N ASP A 216 -12.25 -4.76 2.45
CA ASP A 216 -12.80 -5.64 3.48
C ASP A 216 -12.20 -7.06 3.44
N PHE A 217 -11.08 -7.24 4.14
CA PHE A 217 -10.51 -8.57 4.40
C PHE A 217 -11.15 -9.25 5.63
N SER A 218 -11.96 -8.54 6.42
CA SER A 218 -12.67 -9.13 7.57
C SER A 218 -13.73 -10.15 7.14
N ALA A 219 -14.26 -9.99 5.92
CA ALA A 219 -15.17 -10.93 5.27
C ALA A 219 -14.51 -12.27 4.87
N MET A 220 -13.17 -12.37 4.87
CA MET A 220 -12.49 -13.62 4.50
C MET A 220 -12.76 -14.70 5.57
N PRO A 221 -13.30 -15.88 5.19
CA PRO A 221 -13.66 -16.91 6.15
C PRO A 221 -12.47 -17.38 7.01
N GLN A 222 -12.69 -17.54 8.31
CA GLN A 222 -11.66 -18.02 9.25
C GLN A 222 -11.18 -19.45 8.94
N SER A 223 -11.91 -20.22 8.12
CA SER A 223 -11.45 -21.52 7.61
C SER A 223 -10.18 -21.42 6.75
N PHE A 224 -9.84 -20.21 6.28
CA PHE A 224 -8.59 -19.93 5.59
C PHE A 224 -7.41 -19.65 6.53
N LEU A 225 -7.62 -19.63 7.85
CA LEU A 225 -6.54 -19.47 8.82
C LEU A 225 -5.86 -20.81 9.14
N ARG A 226 -4.61 -20.73 9.58
CA ARG A 226 -3.88 -21.84 10.19
C ARG A 226 -4.41 -22.11 11.59
N GLY A 227 -3.96 -23.22 12.18
CA GLY A 227 -4.27 -23.57 13.56
C GLY A 227 -3.77 -22.57 14.62
N ASP A 228 -2.94 -21.59 14.24
CA ASP A 228 -2.56 -20.48 15.11
C ASP A 228 -3.63 -19.37 15.19
N CYS A 229 -4.70 -19.44 14.41
CA CYS A 229 -5.80 -18.48 14.39
C CYS A 229 -5.39 -17.03 14.04
N ILE A 230 -4.22 -16.83 13.42
CA ILE A 230 -3.71 -15.50 13.02
C ILE A 230 -3.34 -15.51 11.55
N HIS A 231 -2.52 -16.47 11.14
CA HIS A 231 -1.90 -16.46 9.81
C HIS A 231 -2.75 -17.26 8.83
N PRO A 232 -2.89 -16.80 7.57
CA PRO A 232 -3.50 -17.59 6.52
C PRO A 232 -2.80 -18.94 6.31
N SER A 233 -3.58 -19.95 5.94
CA SER A 233 -3.08 -21.21 5.38
C SER A 233 -2.54 -20.98 3.96
N MET A 234 -2.02 -22.03 3.32
CA MET A 234 -1.58 -21.89 1.92
C MET A 234 -2.72 -21.47 1.00
N ASP A 235 -3.91 -22.04 1.17
CA ASP A 235 -5.08 -21.66 0.39
C ASP A 235 -5.63 -20.31 0.85
N GLY A 236 -5.48 -19.96 2.13
CA GLY A 236 -5.81 -18.63 2.63
C GLY A 236 -4.95 -17.52 2.02
N TYR A 237 -3.65 -17.75 1.83
CA TYR A 237 -2.79 -16.78 1.15
C TYR A 237 -3.13 -16.62 -0.33
N LYS A 238 -3.52 -17.70 -1.02
CA LYS A 238 -4.03 -17.61 -2.40
C LYS A 238 -5.32 -16.80 -2.45
N GLU A 239 -6.25 -17.05 -1.53
CA GLU A 239 -7.51 -16.30 -1.46
C GLU A 239 -7.27 -14.82 -1.14
N MET A 240 -6.32 -14.53 -0.24
CA MET A 240 -5.89 -13.16 0.05
C MET A 240 -5.27 -12.47 -1.18
N GLY A 241 -4.51 -13.19 -2.01
CA GLY A 241 -3.98 -12.69 -3.29
C GLY A 241 -5.09 -12.34 -4.29
N ARG A 242 -6.12 -13.19 -4.36
CA ARG A 242 -7.34 -12.95 -5.14
C ARG A 242 -8.11 -11.72 -4.65
N TYR A 243 -8.27 -11.55 -3.33
CA TYR A 243 -8.94 -10.38 -2.74
C TYR A 243 -8.17 -9.10 -3.08
N TRP A 244 -6.85 -9.07 -2.89
CA TRP A 244 -6.04 -7.92 -3.28
C TRP A 244 -6.21 -7.56 -4.75
N TYR A 245 -6.14 -8.56 -5.64
CA TYR A 245 -6.39 -8.35 -7.06
C TYR A 245 -7.76 -7.74 -7.31
N ASP A 246 -8.82 -8.29 -6.70
CA ASP A 246 -10.19 -7.77 -6.81
C ASP A 246 -10.28 -6.30 -6.40
N PHE A 247 -9.75 -5.94 -5.24
CA PHE A 247 -9.79 -4.57 -4.75
C PHE A 247 -8.98 -3.60 -5.63
N ILE A 248 -7.85 -4.04 -6.18
CA ILE A 248 -7.07 -3.21 -7.12
C ILE A 248 -7.88 -2.93 -8.39
N THR A 249 -8.65 -3.89 -8.89
CA THR A 249 -9.50 -3.69 -10.09
C THR A 249 -10.67 -2.73 -9.86
N GLN A 250 -11.02 -2.45 -8.61
CA GLN A 250 -12.09 -1.51 -8.23
C GLN A 250 -11.59 -0.06 -8.10
N VAL A 251 -10.26 0.17 -8.12
CA VAL A 251 -9.69 1.53 -8.04
C VAL A 251 -10.17 2.37 -9.23
N PRO A 252 -10.62 3.61 -9.03
CA PRO A 252 -11.03 4.49 -10.12
C PRO A 252 -9.93 4.62 -11.18
N ALA A 253 -10.28 4.38 -12.45
CA ALA A 253 -9.31 4.41 -13.55
C ALA A 253 -8.55 5.74 -13.65
N ALA A 254 -9.19 6.85 -13.27
CA ALA A 254 -8.60 8.19 -13.26
C ALA A 254 -7.49 8.39 -12.20
N TRP A 255 -7.36 7.49 -11.22
CA TRP A 255 -6.35 7.59 -10.18
C TRP A 255 -4.98 7.05 -10.59
N TRP A 256 -4.95 6.17 -11.60
CA TRP A 256 -3.73 5.59 -12.14
C TRP A 256 -2.98 6.62 -12.98
N LEU A 257 -2.10 7.36 -12.31
CA LEU A 257 -1.12 8.22 -12.97
C LEU A 257 0.12 7.40 -13.33
N PRO A 258 0.82 7.74 -14.43
CA PRO A 258 2.14 7.18 -14.71
C PRO A 258 3.04 7.32 -13.49
N ALA A 259 3.83 6.28 -13.18
CA ALA A 259 4.86 6.40 -12.15
C ALA A 259 5.79 7.59 -12.50
N PRO A 260 6.26 8.38 -11.51
CA PRO A 260 7.38 9.29 -11.73
C PRO A 260 8.50 8.52 -12.43
N SER A 261 9.12 9.14 -13.44
CA SER A 261 10.02 8.45 -14.37
C SER A 261 11.06 7.63 -13.63
N ALA A 262 11.24 6.37 -14.05
CA ALA A 262 12.25 5.47 -13.51
C ALA A 262 13.66 6.05 -13.70
N VAL A 263 14.13 6.81 -12.72
CA VAL A 263 15.55 7.01 -12.49
C VAL A 263 15.92 5.95 -11.47
N ASP A 264 16.36 4.80 -11.96
CA ASP A 264 17.09 3.83 -11.15
C ASP A 264 18.40 4.51 -10.71
N PRO A 265 18.56 4.89 -9.43
CA PRO A 265 19.80 5.43 -8.94
C PRO A 265 20.67 4.25 -8.50
N GLY A 266 21.11 3.39 -9.43
CA GLY A 266 22.18 2.45 -9.06
C GLY A 266 22.39 1.17 -9.86
N ARG A 267 21.50 0.67 -10.71
CA ARG A 267 21.84 -0.52 -11.53
C ARG A 267 22.47 -0.09 -12.85
N GLY A 268 23.77 0.22 -12.77
CA GLY A 268 24.64 0.34 -13.93
C GLY A 268 24.50 -0.89 -14.82
N GLY A 269 24.05 -0.67 -16.05
CA GLY A 269 23.96 -1.70 -17.07
C GLY A 269 25.34 -2.31 -17.33
N GLN A 270 25.53 -3.56 -16.91
CA GLN A 270 26.45 -4.46 -17.59
C GLN A 270 25.63 -5.39 -18.48
N ARG A 271 25.39 -4.94 -19.72
CA ARG A 271 25.38 -5.86 -20.84
C ARG A 271 26.79 -6.42 -20.94
N VAL A 272 26.99 -7.67 -20.53
CA VAL A 272 28.22 -8.39 -20.83
C VAL A 272 28.09 -8.87 -22.27
N ASP A 273 28.59 -8.07 -23.20
CA ASP A 273 28.90 -8.54 -24.55
C ASP A 273 30.07 -9.51 -24.45
N VAL A 274 29.80 -10.80 -24.67
CA VAL A 274 30.84 -11.82 -24.79
C VAL A 274 31.52 -11.65 -26.14
N GLN A 275 32.66 -10.96 -26.15
CA GLN A 275 33.68 -11.13 -27.18
C GLN A 275 35.07 -11.29 -26.56
N SER A 276 35.73 -12.34 -27.04
CA SER A 276 37.03 -12.86 -26.65
C SER A 276 38.18 -11.87 -26.82
N SER A 277 39.04 -11.75 -25.83
CA SER A 277 40.50 -11.79 -26.01
C SER A 277 41.19 -11.73 -24.64
N GLY A 278 42.23 -12.55 -24.48
CA GLY A 278 42.89 -12.79 -23.21
C GLY A 278 43.85 -11.68 -22.75
N GLY A 279 44.25 -11.75 -21.49
CA GLY A 279 45.38 -10.98 -20.97
C GLY A 279 45.39 -10.77 -19.47
N SER A 280 46.21 -11.58 -18.77
CA SER A 280 47.03 -11.22 -17.60
C SER A 280 46.40 -10.63 -16.33
N LEU A 281 46.48 -11.43 -15.25
CA LEU A 281 46.27 -11.07 -13.84
C LEU A 281 47.24 -9.98 -13.35
N ARG A 282 46.77 -9.04 -12.52
CA ARG A 282 47.44 -8.58 -11.27
C ARG A 282 46.41 -8.06 -10.24
N PRO A 283 46.62 -8.33 -8.92
CA PRO A 283 45.65 -8.03 -7.87
C PRO A 283 45.91 -6.67 -7.22
N THR A 284 44.84 -5.99 -6.79
CA THR A 284 44.92 -4.94 -5.76
C THR A 284 44.06 -5.35 -4.57
N ALA A 285 44.74 -5.54 -3.45
CA ALA A 285 44.17 -5.62 -2.12
C ALA A 285 43.60 -4.25 -1.72
N TRP A 286 42.56 -4.19 -0.87
CA TRP A 286 42.59 -3.57 0.47
C TRP A 286 41.36 -4.02 1.30
N PHE A 287 41.64 -4.75 2.39
CA PHE A 287 41.06 -4.74 3.75
C PHE A 287 39.57 -5.09 4.05
N LEU A 288 39.43 -6.35 4.48
CA LEU A 288 38.74 -7.00 5.63
C LEU A 288 37.68 -6.29 6.54
N PRO A 289 36.74 -7.07 7.12
CA PRO A 289 35.62 -6.64 7.95
C PRO A 289 35.94 -6.54 9.46
N VAL A 290 35.12 -5.79 10.20
CA VAL A 290 35.12 -5.77 11.68
C VAL A 290 34.03 -6.69 12.21
N LEU A 291 34.42 -7.59 13.12
CA LEU A 291 33.58 -8.55 13.83
C LEU A 291 33.69 -8.31 15.35
N ALA A 292 32.52 -8.19 16.00
CA ALA A 292 32.19 -8.61 17.38
C ALA A 292 32.92 -8.03 18.62
N TRP A 293 32.34 -8.36 19.79
CA TRP A 293 32.62 -8.02 21.21
C TRP A 293 31.68 -6.93 21.78
N LEU A 294 30.92 -7.11 22.88
CA LEU A 294 31.13 -7.90 24.10
C LEU A 294 29.84 -8.46 24.73
N MET A 295 29.97 -9.66 25.29
CA MET A 295 29.28 -10.12 26.51
C MET A 295 30.11 -9.69 27.73
N LEU A 296 29.44 -9.16 28.78
CA LEU A 296 29.63 -9.40 30.23
C LEU A 296 29.15 -8.19 31.04
N GLY A 297 28.17 -8.46 31.91
CA GLY A 297 27.52 -7.53 32.83
C GLY A 297 26.15 -8.06 33.21
#